data_AF-A0A179VGA7-F1
#
_entry.id   AF-A0A179VGA7-F1
#
_cell.length_a   1.000
_cell.length_b   1.000
_cell.length_c   1.000
_cell.angle_alpha   90.00
_cell.angle_beta   90.00
_cell.angle_gamma   90.00
#
_symmetry.space_group_name_H-M   'P 1'
#
loop_
_entity.id
_entity.type
_entity.pdbx_description
1 polymer ?
#
loop_
_entity_poly.entity_id
_entity_poly.type
_entity_poly.pdbx_seq_one_letter_code
_entity_poly.pdbx_strand_id
1 'polypeptide(L)' 'MSAVVRAIVSVSGILPTQTTEDIEVPRANGYQIDADGRLILSTSSWGGEVVAVFQKWNHFIITPDRGPNGRFIKKGS' A
#
# COMPACT_ATOMS: atom_id res chain seq x y z
N MET A 1 -7.12 -8.63 8.04
CA MET A 1 -7.54 -7.55 7.13
C MET A 1 -6.70 -7.62 5.86
N SER A 2 -7.35 -7.73 4.70
CA SER A 2 -6.83 -7.29 3.40
C SER A 2 -7.47 -5.93 3.11
N ALA A 3 -6.81 -5.06 2.34
CA ALA A 3 -7.38 -3.78 1.90
C ALA A 3 -7.73 -3.90 0.42
N VAL A 4 -8.90 -3.41 0.02
CA VAL A 4 -9.32 -3.36 -1.39
C VAL A 4 -9.21 -1.91 -1.85
N VAL A 5 -8.55 -1.68 -2.99
CA VAL A 5 -8.39 -0.36 -3.58
C VAL A 5 -8.87 -0.36 -5.02
N ARG A 6 -9.46 0.76 -5.44
CA ARG A 6 -9.83 0.97 -6.84
C ARG A 6 -8.62 1.52 -7.60
N ALA A 7 -8.08 0.73 -8.52
CA ALA A 7 -6.90 1.08 -9.30
C ALA A 7 -7.24 1.27 -10.78
N ILE A 8 -6.49 2.14 -11.45
CA ILE A 8 -6.51 2.25 -12.90
C ILE A 8 -5.46 1.28 -13.43
N VAL A 9 -5.91 0.24 -14.13
CA VAL A 9 -5.04 -0.77 -14.73
C VAL A 9 -4.86 -0.43 -16.20
N SER A 10 -3.61 -0.34 -16.64
CA SER A 10 -3.27 -0.32 -18.06
C SER A 10 -3.06 -1.75 -18.52
N VAL A 11 -4.00 -2.29 -19.29
CA VAL A 11 -3.82 -3.60 -19.93
C VAL A 11 -3.01 -3.39 -21.20
N SER A 12 -1.89 -4.10 -21.36
CA SER A 12 -1.04 -4.01 -22.54
C SER A 12 -1.77 -4.61 -23.76
N GLY A 13 -2.17 -3.74 -24.69
CA GLY A 13 -2.74 -4.06 -26.00
C GLY A 13 -2.40 -2.96 -27.02
N ILE A 14 -2.81 -3.11 -28.28
CA ILE A 14 -2.53 -2.18 -29.39
C ILE A 14 -2.99 -0.73 -29.07
N LEU A 15 -3.94 -0.58 -28.14
CA LEU A 15 -4.32 0.69 -27.54
C LEU A 15 -4.28 0.53 -26.01
N PRO A 16 -3.67 1.46 -25.25
CA PRO A 16 -3.69 1.42 -23.79
C PRO A 16 -5.11 1.73 -23.29
N THR A 17 -5.89 0.70 -23.05
CA THR A 17 -7.20 0.84 -22.38
C THR A 17 -6.96 0.96 -20.88
N GLN A 18 -7.38 2.08 -20.29
CA GLN A 18 -7.38 2.29 -18.85
C GLN A 18 -8.71 1.79 -18.29
N THR A 19 -8.71 0.65 -17.61
CA THR A 19 -9.88 0.14 -16.88
C THR A 19 -9.75 0.47 -15.40
N THR A 20 -10.89 0.67 -14.74
CA THR A 20 -10.93 0.89 -13.30
C THR A 20 -11.40 -0.41 -12.64
N GLU A 21 -10.54 -1.03 -11.84
CA GLU A 21 -10.78 -2.33 -11.22
C GLU A 21 -10.53 -2.27 -9.71
N ASP A 22 -11.32 -3.01 -8.95
CA ASP A 22 -11.09 -3.18 -7.52
C ASP A 22 -10.04 -4.29 -7.33
N ILE A 23 -8.91 -3.94 -6.72
CA ILE A 23 -7.75 -4.81 -6.55
C ILE A 23 -7.50 -5.04 -5.06
N GLU A 24 -7.28 -6.28 -4.67
CA GLU A 24 -6.79 -6.59 -3.34
C GLU A 24 -5.32 -6.18 -3.20
N VAL A 25 -5.04 -5.34 -2.20
CA VAL A 25 -3.68 -4.99 -1.83
C VAL A 25 -3.07 -6.18 -1.08
N PRO A 26 -2.00 -6.80 -1.62
CA PRO A 26 -1.37 -7.93 -0.97
C PRO A 26 -0.77 -7.49 0.37
N ARG A 27 -0.79 -8.40 1.35
CA ARG A 27 -0.02 -8.18 2.57
C ARG A 27 1.46 -8.21 2.23
N ALA A 28 2.18 -7.19 2.69
CA ALA A 28 3.60 -7.05 2.50
C ALA A 28 4.27 -6.81 3.86
N ASN A 29 5.48 -7.36 4.02
CA ASN A 29 6.31 -7.12 5.21
C ASN A 29 7.50 -6.22 4.89
N GLY A 30 7.66 -5.80 3.65
CA GLY A 30 8.63 -4.79 3.22
C GLY A 30 7.98 -3.80 2.26
N TYR A 31 8.51 -2.58 2.27
CA TYR A 31 8.12 -1.54 1.33
C TYR A 31 9.32 -0.67 0.99
N GLN A 32 9.34 -0.13 -0.23
CA GLN A 32 10.33 0.82 -0.70
C GLN A 32 9.67 1.81 -1.67
N ILE A 33 10.23 3.03 -1.73
CA ILE A 33 9.89 4.01 -2.77
C ILE A 33 11.06 4.04 -3.74
N ASP A 34 10.80 3.79 -5.03
CA ASP A 34 11.84 3.85 -6.05
C ASP A 34 12.19 5.29 -6.46
N ALA A 35 13.18 5.44 -7.34
CA ALA A 35 13.61 6.75 -7.84
C ALA A 35 12.52 7.50 -8.63
N ASP A 36 11.52 6.78 -9.15
CA ASP A 36 10.39 7.32 -9.89
C ASP A 36 9.21 7.67 -8.95
N GLY A 37 9.36 7.47 -7.64
CA GLY A 37 8.33 7.75 -6.63
C GLY A 37 7.25 6.67 -6.51
N ARG A 38 7.42 5.51 -7.13
CA ARG A 38 6.48 4.38 -7.03
C ARG A 38 6.67 3.65 -5.72
N LEU A 39 5.56 3.19 -5.13
CA LEU A 39 5.58 2.32 -3.96
C LEU A 39 5.72 0.87 -4.39
N ILE A 40 6.80 0.23 -3.98
CA ILE A 40 7.07 -1.19 -4.20
C ILE A 40 6.82 -1.93 -2.89
N LEU A 41 6.02 -2.98 -2.95
CA LEU A 41 5.75 -3.88 -1.83
C LEU A 41 6.48 -5.20 -2.01
N SER A 42 7.06 -5.71 -0.92
CA SER A 42 7.79 -6.98 -0.91
C SER A 42 7.36 -7.91 0.23
N THR A 43 7.63 -9.20 0.07
CA THR A 43 7.33 -10.22 1.09
C THR A 43 8.14 -10.07 2.38
N SER A 44 9.28 -9.38 2.32
CA SER A 44 10.20 -9.14 3.45
C SER A 44 10.91 -7.78 3.33
N SER A 45 11.18 -7.15 4.48
CA SER A 45 11.95 -5.91 4.60
C SER A 45 13.44 -6.05 4.22
N TRP A 46 13.97 -7.27 4.11
CA TRP A 46 15.41 -7.53 3.88
C TRP A 46 15.66 -8.29 2.57
N GLY A 47 15.14 -7.76 1.46
CA GLY A 47 15.36 -8.35 0.14
C GLY A 47 14.38 -9.49 -0.22
N GLY A 48 13.11 -9.36 0.20
CA GLY A 48 12.05 -10.26 -0.27
C GLY A 48 11.64 -10.00 -1.71
N GLU A 49 10.85 -10.91 -2.27
CA GLU A 49 10.27 -10.80 -3.62
C GLU A 49 9.26 -9.65 -3.71
N VAL A 50 9.24 -8.94 -4.84
CA VAL A 50 8.26 -7.89 -5.13
C VAL A 50 6.91 -8.50 -5.43
N VAL A 51 5.87 -8.07 -4.70
CA VAL A 51 4.50 -8.58 -4.85
C VAL A 51 3.54 -7.56 -5.45
N ALA A 52 3.86 -6.27 -5.38
CA ALA A 52 3.06 -5.22 -6.01
C ALA A 52 3.88 -3.94 -6.23
N VAL A 53 3.49 -3.17 -7.24
CA VAL A 53 4.05 -1.84 -7.54
C VAL A 53 2.90 -0.87 -7.79
N PHE A 54 2.87 0.23 -7.04
CA PHE A 54 1.84 1.28 -7.14
C PHE A 54 2.43 2.56 -7.72
N GLN A 55 1.88 3.00 -8.85
CA GLN A 55 2.29 4.22 -9.55
C GLN A 55 1.90 5.51 -8.81
N LYS A 56 0.83 5.46 -8.01
CA LYS A 56 0.36 6.56 -7.16
C LYS A 56 -0.08 6.01 -5.83
N TRP A 57 0.33 6.65 -4.74
CA TRP A 57 0.05 6.23 -3.38
C TRP A 57 0.10 7.44 -2.44
N ASN A 58 -0.58 7.35 -1.30
CA ASN A 58 -0.53 8.36 -0.24
C ASN A 58 -0.08 7.69 1.06
N HIS A 59 0.92 8.27 1.73
CA HIS A 59 1.37 7.80 3.03
C HIS A 59 0.48 8.39 4.12
N PHE A 60 -0.23 7.53 4.86
CA PHE A 60 -0.95 7.94 6.06
C PHE A 60 -0.24 7.39 7.29
N ILE A 61 0.36 8.29 8.07
CA ILE A 61 0.86 7.94 9.41
C ILE A 61 -0.31 8.13 10.38
N ILE A 62 -0.84 7.01 10.88
CA ILE A 62 -1.80 7.04 11.99
C ILE A 62 -0.98 7.06 13.28
N THR A 63 -0.76 8.24 13.83
CA THR A 63 -0.18 8.37 15.17
C THR A 63 -1.28 8.06 16.19
N PRO A 64 -1.18 6.96 16.95
CA PRO A 64 -2.22 6.63 17.91
C PRO A 64 -2.12 7.59 19.10
N ASP A 65 -3.28 8.02 19.61
CA ASP A 65 -3.33 8.88 20.80
C ASP A 65 -2.70 8.15 21.99
N ARG A 66 -1.84 8.86 22.73
CA ARG A 66 -1.15 8.35 23.92
C ARG A 66 -1.85 8.90 25.16
N GLY A 67 -2.12 8.03 26.12
CA GLY A 67 -2.65 8.41 27.43
C GLY A 67 -1.58 9.07 28.31
N PRO A 68 -1.95 9.60 29.48
CA PRO A 68 -1.03 10.23 30.43
C PRO A 68 0.11 9.31 30.91
N ASN A 69 -0.08 7.99 30.76
CA ASN A 69 0.89 6.94 31.10
C ASN A 69 1.72 6.46 29.90
N GLY A 70 1.66 7.15 28.75
CA GLY A 70 2.35 6.77 27.52
C GLY A 70 1.81 5.53 26.81
N ARG A 71 0.74 4.91 27.32
CA ARG A 71 0.09 3.76 26.68
C ARG A 71 -0.87 4.23 25.58
N PHE A 72 -1.08 3.38 24.58
CA PHE A 72 -2.04 3.65 23.50
C PHE A 72 -3.46 3.72 24.06
N ILE A 73 -4.20 4.76 23.68
CA ILE A 73 -5.63 4.88 23.99
C ILE A 73 -6.40 4.08 22.94
N LYS A 74 -7.25 3.15 23.38
CA LYS A 74 -8.19 2.46 22.49
C LYS A 74 -9.28 3.46 22.08
N LYS A 75 -9.34 3.84 20.79
CA LYS A 75 -10.48 4.58 20.25
C LYS A 75 -11.64 3.62 19.97
N GLY A 76 -12.81 3.92 20.55
CA GLY A 76 -14.05 3.15 20.39
C GLY A 76 -14.24 2.10 21.49
N SER A 77 -15.16 2.37 22.40
CA SER A 77 -15.99 1.34 23.03
C SER A 77 -17.34 1.31 22.33
#